data_AF-Q3AYG7-F1
#
_entry.id   AF-Q3AYG7-F1
#
_cell.length_a   1.000
_cell.length_b   1.000
_cell.length_c   1.000
_cell.angle_alpha   90.00
_cell.angle_beta   90.00
_cell.angle_gamma   90.00
#
_symmetry.space_group_name_H-M   'P 1'
#
loop_
_entity.id
_entity.type
_entity.pdbx_description
1 polymer ?
#
loop_
_entity_poly.entity_id
_entity_poly.type
_entity_poly.pdbx_seq_one_letter_code
_entity_poly.pdbx_strand_id
1 'polypeptide(L)'
;MDFQALLSQLPQETLFVLLAYGAVLGTYLIAVPLALYAWINLRWYRMSKFERLGVYGLVFLFFPGMIVFAPFINLRLSGQGEV
;
A
#
# COMPACT_ATOMS: atom_id res chain seq x y z
N MET A 1 -25.21 22.64 2.57
CA MET A 1 -25.08 21.42 3.38
C MET A 1 -23.60 21.21 3.60
N ASP A 2 -23.15 21.31 4.85
CA ASP A 2 -21.81 20.95 5.27
C ASP A 2 -21.65 19.42 5.30
N PHE A 3 -20.42 18.94 5.18
CA PHE A 3 -20.14 17.50 5.12
C PHE A 3 -20.65 16.76 6.35
N GLN A 4 -20.57 17.39 7.52
CA GLN A 4 -21.07 16.83 8.78
C GLN A 4 -22.59 16.64 8.73
N ALA A 5 -23.36 17.59 8.18
CA ALA A 5 -24.80 17.42 7.99
C ALA A 5 -25.16 16.32 6.99
N LEU A 6 -24.30 16.03 5.99
CA LEU A 6 -24.52 14.91 5.08
C LEU A 6 -24.28 13.56 5.77
N LEU A 7 -23.22 13.46 6.58
CA LEU A 7 -22.92 12.23 7.31
C LEU A 7 -23.97 11.91 8.38
N SER A 8 -24.52 12.93 9.06
CA SER A 8 -25.54 12.73 10.09
C SER A 8 -26.89 12.26 9.55
N GLN A 9 -27.13 12.38 8.23
CA GLN A 9 -28.34 11.89 7.56
C GLN A 9 -28.25 10.40 7.20
N LEU A 10 -27.07 9.79 7.25
CA LEU A 10 -26.89 8.38 6.89
C LEU A 10 -27.22 7.45 8.07
N PRO A 11 -27.85 6.29 7.82
CA PRO A 11 -28.00 5.25 8.82
C PRO A 11 -26.65 4.80 9.38
N GLN A 12 -26.62 4.44 10.67
CA GLN A 12 -25.39 4.08 11.37
C GLN A 12 -24.71 2.85 10.75
N GLU A 13 -25.49 1.89 10.28
CA GLU A 13 -25.01 0.69 9.60
C GLU A 13 -24.25 1.06 8.32
N THR A 14 -24.78 2.02 7.56
CA THR A 14 -24.12 2.54 6.36
C THR A 14 -22.79 3.22 6.69
N LEU A 15 -22.72 3.97 7.80
CA LEU A 15 -21.47 4.58 8.25
C LEU A 15 -20.41 3.51 8.58
N PHE A 16 -20.79 2.41 9.23
CA PHE A 16 -19.86 1.31 9.50
C PHE A 16 -19.38 0.62 8.22
N VAL A 17 -20.27 0.42 7.25
CA VAL A 17 -19.90 -0.14 5.94
C VAL A 17 -18.91 0.78 5.22
N LEU A 18 -19.18 2.10 5.19
CA LEU A 18 -18.26 3.08 4.58
C LEU A 18 -16.89 3.07 5.26
N LEU A 19 -16.85 2.99 6.59
CA LEU A 19 -15.61 2.87 7.34
C LEU A 19 -14.87 1.57 7.02
N ALA A 20 -15.58 0.44 6.93
CA ALA A 20 -14.99 -0.84 6.56
C ALA A 20 -14.37 -0.80 5.15
N TYR A 21 -15.10 -0.29 4.16
CA TYR A 21 -14.57 -0.12 2.80
C TYR A 21 -13.40 0.87 2.77
N GLY A 22 -13.46 1.97 3.53
CA GLY A 22 -12.35 2.90 3.68
C GLY A 22 -11.09 2.23 4.23
N ALA A 23 -11.24 1.38 5.25
CA ALA A 23 -10.13 0.62 5.84
C ALA A 23 -9.55 -0.40 4.86
N VAL A 24 -10.39 -1.14 4.12
CA VAL A 24 -9.95 -2.07 3.09
C VAL A 24 -9.22 -1.34 1.97
N LEU A 25 -9.78 -0.21 1.50
CA LEU A 25 -9.19 0.61 0.46
C LEU A 25 -7.83 1.18 0.89
N GLY A 26 -7.75 1.74 2.09
CA GLY A 26 -6.49 2.26 2.65
C GLY A 26 -5.45 1.17 2.81
N THR A 27 -5.85 -0.04 3.23
CA THR A 27 -4.94 -1.18 3.34
C THR A 27 -4.42 -1.62 1.97
N TYR A 28 -5.32 -1.71 0.98
CA TYR A 28 -5.02 -2.17 -0.38
C TYR A 28 -4.20 -1.16 -1.19
N LEU A 29 -4.53 0.13 -1.11
CA LEU A 29 -3.85 1.17 -1.89
C LEU A 29 -2.65 1.80 -1.21
N ILE A 30 -2.55 1.74 0.13
CA ILE A 30 -1.51 2.47 0.88
C ILE A 30 -0.67 1.54 1.75
N ALA A 31 -1.28 0.89 2.75
CA ALA A 31 -0.51 0.20 3.79
C ALA A 31 0.31 -0.98 3.24
N VAL A 32 -0.33 -1.88 2.48
CA VAL A 32 0.36 -3.06 1.92
C VAL A 32 1.38 -2.68 0.84
N PRO A 33 1.08 -1.78 -0.12
CA PRO A 33 2.08 -1.30 -1.08
C PRO A 33 3.34 -0.73 -0.43
N LEU A 34 3.21 0.16 0.55
CA LEU A 34 4.35 0.74 1.24
C LEU A 34 5.16 -0.32 2.01
N ALA A 35 4.47 -1.26 2.67
CA ALA A 35 5.11 -2.38 3.34
C ALA A 35 5.86 -3.29 2.34
N LEU A 36 5.28 -3.54 1.16
CA LEU A 36 5.93 -4.32 0.10
C LEU A 36 7.18 -3.63 -0.44
N TYR A 37 7.13 -2.32 -0.70
CA TYR A 37 8.32 -1.55 -1.09
C TYR A 37 9.45 -1.71 -0.07
N ALA A 38 9.15 -1.56 1.22
CA ALA A 38 10.12 -1.73 2.29
C ALA A 38 10.67 -3.17 2.35
N TRP A 39 9.79 -4.18 2.27
CA TRP A 39 10.18 -5.59 2.33
C TRP A 39 11.10 -6.00 1.17
N ILE A 40 10.70 -5.63 -0.05
CA ILE A 40 11.44 -5.91 -1.27
C ILE A 40 12.83 -5.25 -1.19
N ASN A 41 12.90 -3.97 -0.81
CA ASN A 41 14.17 -3.26 -0.69
C ASN A 41 15.14 -3.93 0.30
N LEU A 42 14.64 -4.37 1.46
CA LEU A 42 15.47 -4.96 2.52
C LEU A 42 15.98 -6.37 2.19
N ARG A 43 15.21 -7.13 1.40
CA ARG A 43 15.43 -8.58 1.26
C ARG A 43 15.68 -9.07 -0.15
N TRP A 44 15.61 -8.23 -1.18
CA TRP A 44 15.68 -8.64 -2.59
C TRP A 44 16.74 -9.72 -2.90
N TYR A 45 17.96 -9.52 -2.41
CA TYR A 45 19.11 -10.40 -2.64
C TYR A 45 19.15 -11.67 -1.78
N ARG A 46 18.31 -11.77 -0.74
CA ARG A 46 18.27 -12.89 0.21
C ARG A 46 16.95 -13.67 0.20
N MET A 47 15.98 -13.29 -0.65
CA MET A 47 14.69 -13.97 -0.73
C MET A 47 14.82 -15.43 -1.21
N SER A 48 14.15 -16.34 -0.51
CA SER A 48 14.01 -17.73 -0.95
C SER A 48 13.08 -17.86 -2.16
N LYS A 49 13.08 -19.00 -2.86
CA LYS A 49 12.22 -19.23 -4.04
C LYS A 49 10.72 -19.09 -3.74
N PHE A 50 10.27 -19.58 -2.58
CA PHE A 50 8.87 -19.49 -2.18
C PHE A 50 8.49 -18.06 -1.77
N GLU A 51 9.40 -17.38 -1.06
CA GLU A 51 9.20 -15.97 -0.70
C GLU A 51 9.11 -15.10 -1.96
N ARG A 52 10.03 -15.30 -2.92
CA ARG A 52 10.02 -14.55 -4.17
C ARG A 52 8.74 -14.78 -4.98
N LEU A 53 8.26 -16.03 -5.07
CA LEU A 53 6.98 -16.34 -5.70
C LEU A 53 5.81 -15.60 -5.02
N GLY A 54 5.75 -15.65 -3.68
CA GLY A 54 4.73 -14.95 -2.91
C GLY A 54 4.78 -13.43 -3.11
N VAL A 55 5.98 -12.84 -3.04
CA VAL A 55 6.18 -11.40 -3.24
C VAL A 55 5.78 -10.96 -4.64
N TYR A 56 6.09 -11.73 -5.69
CA TYR A 56 5.62 -11.41 -7.05
C TYR A 56 4.10 -11.46 -7.15
N GLY A 57 3.45 -12.47 -6.56
CA GLY A 57 1.99 -12.52 -6.49
C GLY A 57 1.40 -11.31 -5.77
N LEU A 58 2.00 -10.89 -4.64
CA LEU A 58 1.56 -9.71 -3.88
C LEU A 58 1.78 -8.41 -4.67
N VAL A 59 2.91 -8.24 -5.35
CA VAL A 59 3.14 -7.06 -6.20
C VAL A 59 2.08 -6.96 -7.30
N PHE A 60 1.68 -8.08 -7.91
CA PHE A 60 0.61 -8.08 -8.90
C PHE A 60 -0.75 -7.75 -8.28
N LEU A 61 -1.08 -8.37 -7.15
CA LEU A 61 -2.34 -8.12 -6.44
C LEU A 61 -2.49 -6.67 -5.99
N PHE A 62 -1.42 -6.05 -5.49
CA PHE A 62 -1.41 -4.67 -4.96
C PHE A 62 -0.84 -3.65 -5.96
N PHE A 63 -0.69 -4.02 -7.23
CA PHE A 63 -0.10 -3.17 -8.27
C PHE A 63 -0.74 -1.78 -8.37
N PRO A 64 -2.09 -1.62 -8.28
CA PRO A 64 -2.71 -0.31 -8.33
C PRO A 64 -2.30 0.62 -7.18
N GLY A 65 -1.99 0.08 -6.01
CA GLY A 65 -1.44 0.87 -4.91
C GLY A 65 0.04 1.19 -5.10
N MET A 66 0.83 0.22 -5.58
CA MET A 66 2.26 0.42 -5.84
C MET A 66 2.50 1.55 -6.84
N ILE A 67 1.76 1.60 -7.95
CA ILE A 67 1.94 2.63 -8.99
C ILE A 67 1.68 4.06 -8.50
N VAL A 68 0.81 4.24 -7.50
CA VAL A 68 0.56 5.55 -6.88
C VAL A 68 1.81 6.08 -6.17
N PHE A 69 2.55 5.20 -5.50
CA PHE A 69 3.74 5.58 -4.74
C PHE A 69 5.04 5.54 -5.54
N ALA A 70 5.06 4.86 -6.70
CA ALA A 70 6.24 4.71 -7.53
C ALA A 70 6.98 6.02 -7.87
N PRO A 71 6.32 7.16 -8.15
CA PRO A 71 7.02 8.42 -8.45
C PRO A 71 7.70 9.07 -7.23
N PHE A 72 7.30 8.70 -6.01
CA PHE A 72 7.73 9.36 -4.77
C PHE A 72 8.82 8.60 -4.02
N ILE A 73 9.09 7.34 -4.39
CA ILE A 73 10.01 6.45 -3.68
C ILE A 73 11.28 6.26 -4.52
N ASN A 74 12.44 6.65 -3.96
CA ASN A 74 13.76 6.41 -4.56
C ASN A 74 14.52 5.34 -3.74
N LEU A 75 14.74 4.16 -4.32
CA LEU A 75 15.42 3.02 -3.68
C LEU A 75 16.83 2.78 -4.25
N ARG A 76 17.48 3.84 -4.77
CA ARG A 76 18.87 3.74 -5.23
C ARG A 76 19.80 3.50 -4.04
N LEU A 77 20.86 2.72 -4.28
CA LEU A 77 21.91 2.50 -3.29
C LEU A 77 22.54 3.84 -2.90
N SER A 78 22.56 4.15 -1.61
CA SER A 78 23.25 5.33 -1.10
C SER A 78 24.77 5.07 -1.09
N GLY A 79 25.57 6.12 -1.33
CA GLY A 79 27.02 6.09 -1.11
C GLY A 79 27.88 5.45 -2.22
N GLN A 80 27.33 5.04 -3.37
CA GLN A 80 28.15 4.48 -4.47
C GLN A 80 28.93 5.54 -5.29
N GLY A 81 28.95 6.80 -4.89
CA GLY A 81 29.64 7.89 -5.59
C GLY A 81 30.56 8.74 -4.73
N GLU A 82 30.73 8.41 -3.44
CA GLU A 82 31.68 9.06 -2.55
C GLU A 82 32.92 8.16 -2.43
N VAL A 83 33.84 8.30 -3.38
CA VAL A 83 35.18 7.67 -3.36
C VAL A 83 36.23 8.74 -3.58
#